data_AF-A0A1S4D951-F1
#
_entry.id   AF-A0A1S4D951-F1
#
_cell.length_a   1.000
_cell.length_b   1.000
_cell.length_c   1.000
_cell.angle_alpha   90.00
_cell.angle_beta   90.00
_cell.angle_gamma   90.00
#
_symmetry.space_group_name_H-M   'P 1'
#
loop_
_entity.id
_entity.type
_entity.pdbx_description
1 polymer ?
#
loop_
_entity_poly.entity_id
_entity_poly.type
_entity_poly.pdbx_seq_one_letter_code
_entity_poly.pdbx_strand_id
1 'polypeptide(L)'
;MRDILGITNELNTSLQKKEQDLANAILLVEVAKRRSRRKVADYTILHHYRVDIFFKIIDWQVQEFNARFNEVTTNLLVGVACLNPVDSFSSFDINKILRMAKLYPDDFDENITVTLKNQLETYIVDVRDVDERFSNLQGLVDLSETLVKTKKHLNYPFVFRLVKFALLLPVATATVERTFSAMKLIKSELRNRMNDEFMSGCLVPYVERKIFNTISDETIMNTFQEMKTRRGQL
;
A
#
# COMPACT_ATOMS: atom_id res chain seq x y z
N MET A 1 -6.89 -50.45 74.90
CA MET A 1 -5.51 -49.89 74.87
C MET A 1 -4.75 -50.25 73.58
N ARG A 2 -4.92 -51.45 73.00
CA ARG A 2 -4.35 -51.81 71.68
C ARG A 2 -4.86 -50.95 70.52
N ASP A 3 -6.15 -50.62 70.48
CA ASP A 3 -6.74 -49.93 69.34
C ASP A 3 -6.26 -48.47 69.20
N ILE A 4 -6.05 -47.79 70.33
CA ILE A 4 -5.54 -46.41 70.38
C ILE A 4 -4.07 -46.34 69.91
N LEU A 5 -3.26 -47.34 70.25
CA LEU A 5 -1.87 -47.45 69.80
C LEU A 5 -1.77 -47.72 68.29
N GLY A 6 -2.70 -48.51 67.73
CA GLY A 6 -2.79 -48.77 66.29
C GLY A 6 -3.08 -47.49 65.49
N ILE A 7 -4.09 -46.73 65.90
CA ILE A 7 -4.49 -45.47 65.24
C ILE A 7 -3.36 -44.43 65.31
N THR A 8 -2.67 -44.33 66.45
CA THR A 8 -1.54 -43.41 66.61
C THR A 8 -0.38 -43.77 65.67
N ASN A 9 -0.11 -45.06 65.47
CA ASN A 9 0.95 -45.52 64.59
C ASN A 9 0.63 -45.29 63.09
N GLU A 10 -0.62 -45.49 62.68
CA GLU A 10 -1.09 -45.19 61.32
C GLU A 10 -1.06 -43.69 61.01
N LEU A 11 -1.47 -42.85 61.97
CA LEU A 11 -1.33 -41.39 61.86
C LEU A 11 0.13 -40.97 61.74
N ASN A 12 1.02 -41.53 62.56
CA ASN A 12 2.44 -41.20 62.54
C ASN A 12 3.11 -41.59 61.20
N THR A 13 2.83 -42.79 60.70
CA THR A 13 3.36 -43.24 59.39
C THR A 13 2.79 -42.42 58.23
N SER A 14 1.53 -42.00 58.30
CA SER A 14 0.91 -41.13 57.29
C SER A 14 1.50 -39.73 57.28
N LEU A 15 1.82 -39.17 58.46
CA LEU A 15 2.47 -37.86 58.60
C LEU A 15 3.90 -37.88 58.05
N GLN A 16 4.68 -38.90 58.40
CA GLN A 16 6.05 -39.07 57.87
C GLN A 16 6.07 -39.19 56.34
N LYS A 17 5.11 -39.92 55.76
CA LYS A 17 5.00 -40.05 54.31
C LYS A 17 4.71 -38.70 53.63
N LYS A 18 3.81 -37.89 54.20
CA LYS A 18 3.52 -36.54 53.70
C LYS A 18 4.73 -35.60 53.78
N GLU A 19 5.51 -35.65 54.85
CA GLU A 19 6.73 -34.83 54.98
C GLU A 19 7.77 -35.23 53.93
N GLN A 20 7.96 -36.54 53.69
CA GLN A 20 8.87 -37.03 52.66
C GLN A 20 8.42 -36.61 51.24
N ASP A 21 7.12 -36.68 50.96
CA ASP A 21 6.55 -36.24 49.68
C ASP A 21 6.75 -34.73 49.48
N LEU A 22 6.64 -33.93 50.54
CA LEU A 22 6.86 -32.49 50.50
C LEU A 22 8.35 -32.14 50.29
N ALA A 23 9.26 -32.87 50.94
CA ALA A 23 10.71 -32.73 50.71
C ALA A 23 11.10 -33.09 49.26
N ASN A 24 10.51 -34.17 48.71
CA ASN A 24 10.72 -34.57 47.33
C ASN A 24 10.18 -33.53 46.33
N ALA A 25 9.02 -32.93 46.61
CA ALA A 25 8.45 -31.87 45.80
C ALA A 25 9.34 -30.61 45.77
N ILE A 26 9.91 -30.21 46.92
CA ILE A 26 10.84 -29.07 47.00
C ILE A 26 12.10 -29.34 46.17
N LEU A 27 12.68 -30.54 46.28
CA LEU A 27 13.84 -30.94 45.46
C LEU A 27 13.52 -30.90 43.96
N LEU A 28 12.35 -31.38 43.56
CA LEU A 28 11.91 -31.32 42.15
C LEU A 28 11.74 -29.88 41.65
N VAL A 29 11.21 -28.98 42.49
CA VAL A 29 11.08 -27.55 42.18
C VAL A 29 12.46 -26.89 42.03
N GLU A 30 13.42 -27.20 42.90
CA GLU A 30 14.80 -26.69 42.76
C GLU A 30 15.48 -27.19 41.49
N VAL A 31 15.31 -28.47 41.15
CA VAL A 31 15.84 -29.06 39.92
C VAL A 31 15.19 -28.43 38.69
N ALA A 32 13.88 -28.19 38.71
CA ALA A 32 13.17 -27.49 37.64
C ALA A 32 13.66 -26.04 37.47
N LYS A 33 13.88 -25.32 38.59
CA LYS A 33 14.42 -23.94 38.59
C LYS A 33 15.85 -23.88 38.06
N ARG A 34 16.70 -24.87 38.39
CA ARG A 34 18.06 -25.02 37.84
C ARG A 34 18.05 -25.40 36.36
N ARG A 35 17.12 -26.24 35.91
CA ARG A 35 16.95 -26.59 34.47
C ARG A 35 16.41 -25.43 33.65
N SER A 36 15.51 -24.61 34.19
CA SER A 36 15.04 -23.36 33.55
C SER A 36 16.18 -22.36 33.35
N ARG A 37 17.08 -22.21 34.33
CA ARG A 37 18.28 -21.35 34.20
C ARG A 37 19.33 -21.89 33.23
N ARG A 38 19.29 -23.17 32.83
CA ARG A 38 20.20 -23.75 31.83
C ARG A 38 19.74 -23.57 30.38
N LYS A 39 18.61 -22.89 30.14
CA LYS A 39 18.19 -22.43 28.80
C LYS A 39 18.43 -20.92 28.61
N VAL A 40 19.47 -20.36 29.23
CA VAL A 40 20.00 -19.07 28.78
C VAL A 40 20.85 -19.38 27.55
N ALA A 41 20.20 -19.43 26.39
CA ALA A 41 20.90 -19.13 25.14
C ALA A 41 21.45 -17.70 25.27
N ASP A 42 22.61 -17.43 24.66
CA ASP A 42 23.37 -16.17 24.64
C ASP A 42 22.64 -14.97 23.99
N TYR A 43 21.33 -14.88 24.14
CA TYR A 43 20.50 -13.82 23.60
C TYR A 43 19.83 -13.10 24.76
N THR A 44 20.40 -11.94 25.13
CA THR A 44 19.72 -10.99 26.00
C THR A 44 18.34 -10.70 25.41
N ILE A 45 17.31 -10.52 26.25
CA ILE A 45 15.95 -10.13 25.82
C ILE A 45 16.01 -8.93 24.84
N LEU A 46 16.98 -8.04 25.07
CA LEU A 46 17.31 -6.93 24.18
C LEU A 46 17.66 -7.36 22.75
N HIS A 47 18.46 -8.41 22.56
CA HIS A 47 18.80 -8.94 21.24
C HIS A 47 17.57 -9.51 20.53
N HIS A 48 16.70 -10.24 21.24
CA HIS A 48 15.47 -10.78 20.65
C HIS A 48 14.57 -9.67 20.10
N TYR A 49 14.30 -8.63 20.90
CA TYR A 49 13.50 -7.51 20.42
C TYR A 49 14.20 -6.73 19.30
N ARG A 50 15.49 -6.41 19.46
CA ARG A 50 16.22 -5.58 18.48
C ARG A 50 16.44 -6.28 17.14
N VAL A 51 16.88 -7.53 17.17
CA VAL A 51 17.32 -8.26 15.97
C VAL A 51 16.22 -9.14 15.40
N ASP A 52 15.53 -9.94 16.22
CA ASP A 52 14.54 -10.88 15.70
C ASP A 52 13.21 -10.22 15.34
N ILE A 53 12.89 -9.09 15.99
CA ILE A 53 11.61 -8.39 15.80
C ILE A 53 11.83 -7.07 15.06
N PHE A 54 12.53 -6.10 15.64
CA PHE A 54 12.63 -4.76 15.05
C PHE A 54 13.33 -4.76 13.70
N PHE A 55 14.50 -5.40 13.56
CA PHE A 55 15.15 -5.46 12.25
C PHE A 55 14.33 -6.20 11.20
N LYS A 56 13.64 -7.31 11.56
CA LYS A 56 12.73 -7.96 10.61
C LYS A 56 11.57 -7.06 10.17
N ILE A 57 11.01 -6.28 11.09
CA ILE A 57 9.95 -5.31 10.75
C ILE A 57 10.50 -4.21 9.85
N ILE A 58 11.68 -3.67 10.14
CA ILE A 58 12.32 -2.63 9.32
C ILE A 58 12.65 -3.19 7.93
N ASP A 59 13.25 -4.39 7.85
CA ASP A 59 13.56 -5.04 6.58
C ASP A 59 12.29 -5.30 5.78
N TRP A 60 11.21 -5.75 6.43
CA TRP A 60 9.92 -5.94 5.76
C TRP A 60 9.34 -4.61 5.26
N GLN A 61 9.39 -3.55 6.07
CA GLN A 61 8.97 -2.21 5.65
C GLN A 61 9.79 -1.69 4.47
N VAL A 62 11.12 -1.87 4.50
CA VAL A 62 12.02 -1.49 3.40
C VAL A 62 11.73 -2.29 2.15
N GLN A 63 11.47 -3.60 2.27
CA GLN A 63 11.08 -4.45 1.14
C GLN A 63 9.74 -4.02 0.54
N GLU A 64 8.72 -3.78 1.36
CA GLU A 64 7.42 -3.27 0.90
C GLU A 64 7.56 -1.89 0.24
N PHE A 65 8.40 -1.01 0.79
CA PHE A 65 8.65 0.31 0.22
C PHE A 65 9.34 0.20 -1.15
N ASN A 66 10.39 -0.63 -1.26
CA ASN A 66 11.10 -0.85 -2.51
C ASN A 66 10.23 -1.57 -3.56
N ALA A 67 9.33 -2.46 -3.13
CA ALA A 67 8.38 -3.11 -4.02
C ALA A 67 7.34 -2.11 -4.57
N ARG A 68 6.86 -1.18 -3.73
CA ARG A 68 5.88 -0.15 -4.12
C ARG A 68 6.51 0.99 -4.93
N PHE A 69 7.69 1.46 -4.54
CA PHE A 69 8.43 2.56 -5.16
C PHE A 69 9.60 2.04 -6.00
N ASN A 70 9.29 1.21 -6.99
CA ASN A 70 10.27 0.77 -7.97
C ASN A 70 10.81 1.96 -8.82
N GLU A 71 11.77 1.68 -9.70
CA GLU A 71 12.40 2.70 -10.55
C GLU A 71 11.38 3.53 -11.35
N VAL A 72 10.33 2.88 -11.88
CA VAL A 72 9.28 3.51 -12.69
C VAL A 72 8.46 4.50 -11.87
N THR A 73 7.94 4.06 -10.72
CA THR A 73 7.13 4.91 -9.83
C THR A 73 7.96 6.04 -9.22
N THR A 74 9.23 5.81 -8.95
CA THR A 74 10.16 6.85 -8.50
C THR A 74 10.38 7.90 -9.59
N ASN A 75 10.63 7.50 -10.83
CA ASN A 75 10.77 8.42 -11.97
C ASN A 75 9.50 9.25 -12.20
N LEU A 76 8.32 8.64 -12.05
CA LEU A 76 7.04 9.33 -12.12
C LEU A 76 6.91 10.41 -11.04
N LEU A 77 7.14 10.07 -9.78
CA LEU A 77 7.00 11.00 -8.66
C LEU A 77 8.03 12.14 -8.70
N VAL A 78 9.27 11.82 -9.10
CA VAL A 78 10.31 12.82 -9.31
C VAL A 78 9.91 13.78 -10.45
N GLY A 79 9.35 13.27 -11.54
CA GLY A 79 8.82 14.11 -12.62
C GLY A 79 7.68 15.03 -12.16
N VAL A 80 6.76 14.51 -11.34
CA VAL A 80 5.68 15.32 -10.72
C VAL A 80 6.25 16.41 -9.81
N ALA A 81 7.26 16.09 -9.00
CA ALA A 81 7.92 17.06 -8.14
C ALA A 81 8.60 18.19 -8.94
N CYS A 82 9.15 17.88 -10.13
CA CYS A 82 9.75 18.87 -11.01
C CYS A 82 8.74 19.87 -11.61
N LEU A 83 7.44 19.54 -11.64
CA LEU A 83 6.38 20.44 -12.10
C LEU A 83 5.86 21.37 -11.00
N ASN A 84 6.29 21.18 -9.75
CA ASN A 84 5.81 21.94 -8.61
C ASN A 84 6.29 23.41 -8.69
N PRO A 85 5.39 24.41 -8.62
CA PRO A 85 5.79 25.82 -8.70
C PRO A 85 6.41 26.37 -7.41
N VAL A 86 6.35 25.63 -6.30
CA VAL A 86 6.87 26.05 -4.98
C VAL A 86 8.35 26.47 -5.09
N ASP A 87 8.72 27.51 -4.35
CA ASP A 87 10.04 28.13 -4.37
C ASP A 87 10.49 28.51 -5.79
N SER A 88 9.58 29.11 -6.56
CA SER A 88 9.82 29.56 -7.94
C SER A 88 10.36 28.45 -8.84
N PHE A 89 9.73 27.27 -8.81
CA PHE A 89 10.12 26.11 -9.62
C PHE A 89 11.56 25.62 -9.33
N SER A 90 12.02 25.70 -8.08
CA SER A 90 13.38 25.29 -7.68
C SER A 90 13.76 23.86 -8.08
N SER A 91 12.77 22.96 -8.10
CA SER A 91 12.94 21.54 -8.41
C SER A 91 12.83 21.23 -9.91
N PHE A 92 12.64 22.24 -10.77
CA PHE A 92 12.40 22.06 -12.19
C PHE A 92 13.61 21.47 -12.92
N ASP A 93 13.40 20.37 -13.61
CA ASP A 93 14.42 19.65 -14.37
C ASP A 93 13.76 18.99 -15.58
N ILE A 94 14.14 19.47 -16.77
CA ILE A 94 13.59 19.01 -18.04
C ILE A 94 13.84 17.51 -18.24
N ASN A 95 15.03 17.00 -17.90
CA ASN A 95 15.37 15.60 -18.15
C ASN A 95 14.53 14.67 -17.27
N LYS A 96 14.28 15.05 -16.02
CA LYS A 96 13.42 14.29 -15.10
C LYS A 96 11.95 14.29 -15.55
N ILE A 97 11.46 15.44 -16.03
CA ILE A 97 10.11 15.54 -16.60
C ILE A 97 9.97 14.67 -17.87
N LEU A 98 10.99 14.66 -18.74
CA LEU A 98 10.99 13.80 -19.93
C LEU A 98 11.02 12.31 -19.58
N ARG A 99 11.68 11.90 -18.49
CA ARG A 99 11.63 10.51 -18.00
C ARG A 99 10.23 10.11 -17.58
N MET A 100 9.48 11.01 -16.93
CA MET A 100 8.07 10.80 -16.63
C MET A 100 7.23 10.70 -17.91
N ALA A 101 7.44 11.57 -18.90
CA ALA A 101 6.69 11.53 -20.15
C ALA A 101 6.86 10.20 -20.91
N LYS A 102 8.07 9.60 -20.87
CA LYS A 102 8.35 8.29 -21.45
C LYS A 102 7.53 7.13 -20.86
N LEU A 103 6.93 7.32 -19.68
CA LEU A 103 6.03 6.31 -19.08
C LEU A 103 4.65 6.27 -19.75
N TYR A 104 4.35 7.23 -20.62
CA TYR A 104 3.06 7.39 -21.30
C TYR A 104 3.28 7.42 -22.84
N PRO A 105 3.72 6.31 -23.46
CA PRO A 105 4.07 6.29 -24.88
C PRO A 105 2.88 6.61 -25.81
N ASP A 106 1.65 6.31 -25.39
CA ASP A 106 0.43 6.62 -26.15
C ASP A 106 0.13 8.13 -26.19
N ASP A 107 0.59 8.87 -25.18
CA ASP A 107 0.40 10.32 -25.06
C ASP A 107 1.60 11.14 -25.53
N PHE A 108 2.80 10.56 -25.44
CA PHE A 108 4.08 11.20 -25.73
C PHE A 108 4.95 10.29 -26.61
N ASP A 109 4.66 10.28 -27.91
CA ASP A 109 5.52 9.64 -28.90
C ASP A 109 6.88 10.37 -29.01
N GLU A 110 7.80 9.82 -29.82
CA GLU A 110 9.16 10.36 -29.96
C GLU A 110 9.17 11.79 -30.51
N ASN A 111 8.27 12.13 -31.44
CA ASN A 111 8.14 13.47 -32.02
C ASN A 111 7.56 14.48 -31.03
N ILE A 112 6.53 14.05 -30.29
CA ILE A 112 5.90 14.83 -29.22
C ILE A 112 6.91 15.07 -28.09
N THR A 113 7.76 14.10 -27.77
CA THR A 113 8.80 14.23 -26.73
C THR A 113 9.81 15.33 -27.08
N VAL A 114 10.24 15.41 -28.34
CA VAL A 114 11.10 16.51 -28.83
C VAL A 114 10.37 17.86 -28.72
N THR A 115 9.10 17.90 -29.13
CA THR A 115 8.28 19.12 -29.05
C THR A 115 8.05 19.57 -27.61
N LEU A 116 7.80 18.62 -26.71
CA LEU A 116 7.64 18.83 -25.27
C LEU A 116 8.91 19.44 -24.67
N LYS A 117 10.09 18.95 -25.06
CA LYS A 117 11.36 19.53 -24.60
C LYS A 117 11.46 21.01 -24.95
N ASN A 118 11.20 21.37 -26.21
CA ASN A 118 11.22 22.76 -26.66
C ASN A 118 10.15 23.62 -25.94
N GLN A 119 8.97 23.04 -25.71
CA GLN A 119 7.92 23.71 -24.91
C GLN A 119 8.36 23.94 -23.47
N LEU A 120 9.02 22.98 -22.82
CA LEU A 120 9.51 23.11 -21.43
C LEU A 120 10.58 24.20 -21.30
N GLU A 121 11.50 24.30 -22.27
CA GLU A 121 12.52 25.35 -22.33
C GLU A 121 11.89 26.75 -22.44
N THR A 122 10.85 26.89 -23.26
CA THR A 122 10.15 28.17 -23.42
C THR A 122 9.22 28.46 -22.23
N TYR A 123 8.57 27.42 -21.71
CA TYR A 123 7.63 27.49 -20.59
C TYR A 123 8.29 28.04 -19.35
N ILE A 124 9.47 27.55 -18.98
CA ILE A 124 10.11 27.98 -17.74
C ILE A 124 10.46 29.47 -17.78
N VAL A 125 10.94 29.97 -18.92
CA VAL A 125 11.24 31.41 -19.08
C VAL A 125 9.95 32.23 -19.01
N ASP A 126 8.92 31.84 -19.76
CA ASP A 126 7.66 32.60 -19.82
C ASP A 126 6.83 32.56 -18.53
N VAL A 127 6.87 31.45 -17.80
CA VAL A 127 6.05 31.24 -16.60
C VAL A 127 6.79 31.60 -15.31
N ARG A 128 8.09 31.26 -15.18
CA ARG A 128 8.87 31.58 -13.98
C ARG A 128 9.45 32.99 -14.03
N ASP A 129 10.02 33.38 -15.17
CA ASP A 129 10.88 34.57 -15.23
C ASP A 129 10.14 35.83 -15.74
N VAL A 130 9.06 35.67 -16.52
CA VAL A 130 8.33 36.79 -17.14
C VAL A 130 7.00 37.11 -16.45
N ASP A 131 6.21 36.10 -16.05
CA ASP A 131 4.86 36.30 -15.56
C ASP A 131 4.77 36.25 -14.02
N GLU A 132 4.74 37.43 -13.39
CA GLU A 132 4.67 37.59 -11.93
C GLU A 132 3.45 36.91 -11.28
N ARG A 133 2.41 36.57 -12.05
CA ARG A 133 1.22 35.87 -11.54
C ARG A 133 1.54 34.45 -11.04
N PHE A 134 2.70 33.91 -11.41
CA PHE A 134 3.14 32.56 -11.03
C PHE A 134 4.15 32.54 -9.87
N SER A 135 4.55 33.69 -9.33
CA SER A 135 5.63 33.77 -8.34
C SER A 135 5.28 33.19 -6.96
N ASN A 136 4.00 33.14 -6.57
CA ASN A 136 3.56 32.76 -5.21
C ASN A 136 2.58 31.57 -5.15
N LEU A 137 2.69 30.63 -6.09
CA LEU A 137 1.80 29.45 -6.14
C LEU A 137 2.18 28.42 -5.08
N GLN A 138 1.18 27.84 -4.39
CA GLN A 138 1.40 26.89 -3.29
C GLN A 138 1.41 25.41 -3.75
N GLY A 139 1.05 25.15 -5.01
CA GLY A 139 1.13 23.80 -5.55
C GLY A 139 0.57 23.66 -6.97
N LEU A 140 0.44 22.41 -7.41
CA LEU A 140 0.00 22.05 -8.76
C LEU A 140 -1.44 22.46 -9.08
N VAL A 141 -2.32 22.52 -8.07
CA VAL A 141 -3.70 22.98 -8.27
C VAL A 141 -3.72 24.45 -8.66
N ASP A 142 -3.05 25.30 -7.88
CA ASP A 142 -2.91 26.74 -8.17
C ASP A 142 -2.24 26.99 -9.52
N LEU A 143 -1.20 26.19 -9.85
CA LEU A 143 -0.56 26.22 -11.15
C LEU A 143 -1.57 25.96 -12.27
N SER A 144 -2.34 24.88 -12.15
CA SER A 144 -3.32 24.50 -13.18
C SER A 144 -4.39 25.58 -13.37
N GLU A 145 -4.91 26.18 -12.30
CA GLU A 145 -5.87 27.26 -12.38
C GLU A 145 -5.29 28.49 -13.06
N THR A 146 -4.06 28.85 -12.70
CA THR A 146 -3.38 30.04 -13.22
C THR A 146 -3.04 29.87 -14.70
N LEU A 147 -2.63 28.67 -15.13
CA LEU A 147 -2.42 28.33 -16.55
C LEU A 147 -3.72 28.43 -17.37
N VAL A 148 -4.87 28.11 -16.78
CA VAL A 148 -6.18 28.27 -17.42
C VAL A 148 -6.57 29.73 -17.51
N LYS A 149 -6.51 30.47 -16.39
CA LYS A 149 -6.86 31.90 -16.30
C LYS A 149 -6.04 32.76 -17.28
N THR A 150 -4.75 32.47 -17.40
CA THR A 150 -3.82 33.18 -18.30
C THR A 150 -3.85 32.69 -19.75
N LYS A 151 -4.66 31.68 -20.06
CA LYS A 151 -4.70 30.97 -21.36
C LYS A 151 -3.37 30.33 -21.80
N LYS A 152 -2.36 30.28 -20.93
CA LYS A 152 -1.05 29.64 -21.22
C LYS A 152 -1.16 28.14 -21.46
N HIS A 153 -2.22 27.48 -20.98
CA HIS A 153 -2.50 26.08 -21.31
C HIS A 153 -2.68 25.80 -22.82
N LEU A 154 -3.05 26.81 -23.62
CA LEU A 154 -3.14 26.70 -25.08
C LEU A 154 -1.76 26.84 -25.75
N ASN A 155 -0.87 27.64 -25.14
CA ASN A 155 0.50 27.86 -25.63
C ASN A 155 1.41 26.67 -25.28
N TYR A 156 1.16 26.03 -24.15
CA TYR A 156 1.94 24.89 -23.64
C TYR A 156 1.06 23.65 -23.39
N PRO A 157 0.41 23.10 -24.42
CA PRO A 157 -0.56 22.00 -24.28
C PRO A 157 0.07 20.72 -23.72
N PHE A 158 1.33 20.42 -24.03
CA PHE A 158 1.99 19.21 -23.55
C PHE A 158 2.43 19.33 -22.09
N VAL A 159 2.93 20.49 -21.69
CA VAL A 159 3.23 20.79 -20.28
C VAL A 159 1.95 20.73 -19.45
N PHE A 160 0.86 21.35 -19.94
CA PHE A 160 -0.42 21.31 -19.26
C PHE A 160 -1.00 19.89 -19.15
N ARG A 161 -0.79 19.03 -20.16
CA ARG A 161 -1.16 17.61 -20.09
C ARG A 161 -0.41 16.89 -18.96
N LEU A 162 0.90 17.12 -18.80
CA LEU A 162 1.67 16.53 -17.69
C LEU A 162 1.17 17.02 -16.32
N VAL A 163 0.82 18.30 -16.19
CA VAL A 163 0.21 18.84 -14.96
C VAL A 163 -1.13 18.16 -14.67
N LYS A 164 -1.96 17.91 -15.68
CA LYS A 164 -3.20 17.13 -15.50
C LYS A 164 -2.91 15.71 -15.02
N PHE A 165 -1.91 15.04 -15.59
CA PHE A 165 -1.54 13.69 -15.15
C PHE A 165 -1.11 13.70 -13.69
N ALA A 166 -0.27 14.65 -13.30
CA ALA A 166 0.14 14.83 -11.90
C ALA A 166 -1.05 15.02 -10.94
N LEU A 167 -2.07 15.78 -11.34
CA LEU A 167 -3.28 16.02 -10.54
C LEU A 167 -4.22 14.80 -10.48
N LEU A 168 -4.23 13.96 -11.53
CA LEU A 168 -5.08 12.76 -11.60
C LEU A 168 -4.47 11.56 -10.87
N LEU A 169 -3.15 11.52 -10.72
CA LEU A 169 -2.45 10.41 -10.06
C LEU A 169 -3.01 10.06 -8.67
N PRO A 170 -3.21 11.00 -7.72
CA PRO A 170 -3.73 10.67 -6.40
C PRO A 170 -5.15 10.06 -6.43
N VAL A 171 -5.98 10.50 -7.38
CA VAL A 171 -7.35 10.00 -7.53
C VAL A 171 -7.35 8.59 -8.11
N ALA A 172 -6.50 8.35 -9.11
CA ALA A 172 -6.32 7.04 -9.72
C ALA A 172 -5.76 6.04 -8.69
N THR A 173 -4.71 6.40 -7.94
CA THR A 173 -4.11 5.52 -6.92
C THR A 173 -5.10 5.19 -5.82
N ALA A 174 -5.81 6.18 -5.26
CA ALA A 174 -6.80 5.94 -4.22
C ALA A 174 -7.96 5.05 -4.69
N THR A 175 -8.33 5.14 -5.97
CA THR A 175 -9.40 4.29 -6.54
C THR A 175 -8.95 2.86 -6.67
N VAL A 176 -7.74 2.64 -7.18
CA VAL A 176 -7.11 1.32 -7.30
C VAL A 176 -6.89 0.69 -5.92
N GLU A 177 -6.36 1.43 -4.95
CA GLU A 177 -6.16 0.91 -3.59
C GLU A 177 -7.47 0.49 -2.91
N ARG A 178 -8.54 1.27 -3.10
CA ARG A 178 -9.88 0.94 -2.58
C ARG A 178 -10.42 -0.35 -3.18
N THR A 179 -10.20 -0.58 -4.48
CA THR A 179 -10.71 -1.77 -5.16
C THR A 179 -9.90 -3.01 -4.80
N PHE A 180 -8.58 -2.89 -4.68
CA PHE A 180 -7.73 -3.95 -4.13
C PHE A 180 -8.06 -4.27 -2.67
N SER A 181 -8.39 -3.27 -1.85
CA SER A 181 -8.82 -3.49 -0.46
C SER A 181 -10.15 -4.26 -0.41
N ALA A 182 -11.13 -3.87 -1.23
CA ALA A 182 -12.38 -4.61 -1.36
C ALA A 182 -12.16 -6.05 -1.87
N MET A 183 -11.29 -6.23 -2.86
CA MET A 183 -10.93 -7.55 -3.38
C MET A 183 -10.26 -8.43 -2.32
N LYS A 184 -9.34 -7.86 -1.54
CA LYS A 184 -8.67 -8.56 -0.43
C LYS A 184 -9.68 -9.01 0.62
N LEU A 185 -10.65 -8.16 0.98
CA LEU A 185 -11.74 -8.51 1.89
C LEU A 185 -12.55 -9.70 1.35
N ILE A 186 -12.99 -9.64 0.10
CA ILE A 186 -13.83 -10.69 -0.51
C ILE A 186 -13.07 -12.01 -0.63
N LYS A 187 -11.81 -11.98 -1.05
CA LYS A 187 -11.01 -13.19 -1.32
C LYS A 187 -10.45 -13.82 -0.04
N SER A 188 -9.93 -13.00 0.88
CA SER A 188 -9.23 -13.48 2.09
C SER A 188 -10.16 -13.61 3.30
N GLU A 189 -10.89 -12.55 3.63
CA GLU A 189 -11.68 -12.48 4.88
C GLU A 189 -12.99 -13.27 4.77
N LEU A 190 -13.69 -13.14 3.63
CA LEU A 190 -14.91 -13.92 3.36
C LEU A 190 -14.63 -15.34 2.85
N ARG A 191 -13.35 -15.70 2.64
CA ARG A 191 -12.89 -17.00 2.14
C ARG A 191 -13.65 -17.48 0.89
N ASN A 192 -13.88 -16.56 -0.04
CA ASN A 192 -14.62 -16.88 -1.26
C ASN A 192 -13.78 -17.77 -2.20
N ARG A 193 -14.37 -18.84 -2.75
CA ARG A 193 -13.75 -19.72 -3.76
C ARG A 193 -13.91 -19.21 -5.20
N MET A 194 -14.43 -18.01 -5.36
CA MET A 194 -14.63 -17.36 -6.66
C MET A 194 -13.33 -17.32 -7.46
N ASN A 195 -13.41 -17.66 -8.75
CA ASN A 195 -12.26 -17.60 -9.62
C ASN A 195 -11.84 -16.14 -9.87
N ASP A 196 -10.58 -15.95 -10.26
CA ASP A 196 -10.02 -14.60 -10.46
C ASP A 196 -10.67 -13.87 -11.64
N GLU A 197 -11.07 -14.60 -12.68
CA GLU A 197 -11.72 -14.05 -13.86
C GLU A 197 -13.11 -13.46 -13.53
N PHE A 198 -13.93 -14.18 -12.77
CA PHE A 198 -15.25 -13.69 -12.35
C PHE A 198 -15.12 -12.55 -11.34
N MET A 199 -14.15 -12.60 -10.42
CA MET A 199 -13.87 -11.48 -9.52
C MET A 199 -13.47 -10.22 -10.30
N SER A 200 -12.56 -10.36 -11.26
CA SER A 200 -12.16 -9.28 -12.15
C SER A 200 -13.37 -8.69 -12.91
N GLY A 201 -14.22 -9.56 -13.45
CA GLY A 201 -15.47 -9.16 -14.11
C GLY A 201 -16.44 -8.39 -13.19
N CYS A 202 -16.49 -8.71 -11.90
CA CYS A 202 -17.31 -7.98 -10.93
C CYS A 202 -16.69 -6.64 -10.47
N LEU A 203 -15.36 -6.53 -10.51
CA LEU A 203 -14.65 -5.32 -10.10
C LEU A 203 -14.88 -4.16 -11.08
N VAL A 204 -15.03 -4.43 -12.38
CA VAL A 204 -15.24 -3.39 -13.39
C VAL A 204 -16.55 -2.61 -13.13
N PRO A 205 -17.73 -3.24 -12.97
CA PRO A 205 -18.95 -2.55 -12.54
C PRO A 205 -18.85 -1.84 -11.19
N TYR A 206 -18.02 -2.35 -10.27
CA TYR A 206 -17.84 -1.74 -8.96
C TYR A 206 -17.01 -0.44 -9.04
N VAL A 207 -15.91 -0.43 -9.80
CA VAL A 207 -15.09 0.76 -10.07
C VAL A 207 -15.93 1.78 -10.84
N GLU A 208 -16.55 1.34 -11.93
CA GLU A 208 -17.28 2.17 -12.87
C GLU A 208 -18.77 2.26 -12.55
N ARG A 209 -19.14 2.24 -11.26
CA ARG A 209 -20.54 2.18 -10.81
C ARG A 209 -21.41 3.28 -11.42
N LYS A 210 -20.84 4.47 -11.65
CA LYS A 210 -21.55 5.59 -12.30
C LYS A 210 -21.92 5.27 -13.74
N ILE A 211 -20.99 4.67 -14.50
CA ILE A 211 -21.22 4.28 -15.90
C ILE A 211 -22.14 3.06 -15.93
N PHE A 212 -21.90 2.07 -15.06
CA PHE A 212 -22.74 0.87 -14.97
C PHE A 212 -24.22 1.21 -14.71
N ASN A 213 -24.49 2.17 -13.83
CA ASN A 213 -25.86 2.62 -13.54
C ASN A 213 -26.57 3.32 -14.71
N THR A 214 -25.85 3.68 -15.79
CA THR A 214 -26.48 4.25 -17.01
C THR A 214 -26.92 3.18 -17.99
N ILE A 215 -26.49 1.93 -17.81
CA ILE A 215 -26.84 0.80 -18.69
C ILE A 215 -28.17 0.23 -18.21
N SER A 216 -29.12 0.01 -19.13
CA SER A 216 -30.40 -0.61 -18.79
C SER A 216 -30.27 -2.12 -18.62
N ASP A 217 -31.08 -2.68 -17.72
CA ASP A 217 -31.14 -4.13 -17.50
C ASP A 217 -31.50 -4.89 -18.79
N GLU A 218 -32.39 -4.32 -19.62
CA GLU A 218 -32.74 -4.86 -20.94
C GLU A 218 -31.52 -4.98 -21.86
N THR A 219 -30.63 -3.97 -21.85
CA THR A 219 -29.39 -4.01 -22.65
C THR A 219 -28.48 -5.13 -22.17
N ILE A 220 -28.34 -5.29 -20.85
CA ILE A 220 -27.53 -6.36 -20.26
C ILE A 220 -28.09 -7.74 -20.64
N MET A 221 -29.41 -7.91 -20.55
CA MET A 221 -30.10 -9.16 -20.88
C MET A 221 -29.94 -9.52 -22.36
N ASN A 222 -30.16 -8.56 -23.27
CA ASN A 222 -30.01 -8.78 -24.70
C ASN A 222 -28.57 -9.14 -25.08
N THR A 223 -27.58 -8.40 -24.56
CA THR A 223 -26.15 -8.68 -24.82
C THR A 223 -25.78 -10.08 -24.31
N PHE A 224 -26.27 -10.48 -23.14
CA PHE A 224 -26.01 -11.81 -22.60
C PHE A 224 -26.69 -12.93 -23.41
N GLN A 225 -27.88 -12.68 -23.95
CA GLN A 225 -28.58 -13.62 -24.85
C GLN A 225 -27.85 -13.76 -26.20
N GLU A 226 -27.27 -12.68 -26.72
CA GLU A 226 -26.52 -12.70 -27.99
C GLU A 226 -25.17 -13.43 -27.90
N MET A 227 -24.56 -13.50 -26.71
CA MET A 227 -23.26 -14.16 -26.53
C MET A 227 -23.26 -15.66 -26.85
N LYS A 228 -24.40 -16.36 -26.64
CA LYS A 228 -24.58 -17.78 -27.03
C LYS A 228 -26.06 -18.06 -27.27
N THR A 229 -26.37 -18.87 -28.30
CA THR A 229 -27.72 -19.38 -28.53
C THR A 229 -28.18 -20.25 -27.36
N ARG A 230 -29.09 -19.72 -26.53
CA ARG A 230 -29.69 -20.43 -25.39
C ARG A 230 -31.19 -20.61 -25.61
N ARG A 231 -31.74 -21.72 -25.12
CA ARG A 231 -33.14 -22.14 -25.33
C ARG A 231 -34.18 -21.40 -24.46
N GLY A 232 -33.81 -20.29 -23.80
CA GLY A 232 -34.71 -19.50 -22.97
C GLY A 232 -34.42 -18.02 -23.10
N GLN A 233 -35.48 -17.22 -23.24
CA GLN A 233 -35.42 -15.76 -23.10
C GLN A 233 -35.38 -15.46 -21.59
N LEU A 234 -34.34 -14.72 -21.19
CA LEU A 234 -34.24 -14.09 -19.87
C LEU A 234 -35.15 -12.89 -19.83
#